data_AF-A0A368UYU4-F1
#
_entry.id   AF-A0A368UYU4-F1
#
_cell.length_a   1.000
_cell.length_b   1.000
_cell.length_c   1.000
_cell.angle_alpha   90.00
_cell.angle_beta   90.00
_cell.angle_gamma   90.00
#
_symmetry.space_group_name_H-M   'P 1'
#
loop_
_entity.id
_entity.type
_entity.pdbx_description
1 polymer ?
#
loop_
_entity_poly.entity_id
_entity_poly.type
_entity_poly.pdbx_seq_one_letter_code
_entity_poly.pdbx_strand_id
1 'polypeptide(L)'
;MPYCRTEFKLVKPEQVKNVLSTFTRECFVGGRAAYQLDDGSYSIDAGENDIRAIYDQENTVVKFFCRYQRDMNFYDKKLMAFATKHGIDTKPCIISSEY
;
A
#
# COMPACT_ATOMS: atom_id res chain seq x y z
N MET A 1 -12.81 -5.63 3.20
CA MET A 1 -11.99 -4.46 2.80
C MET A 1 -11.56 -4.68 1.36
N PRO A 2 -11.96 -3.83 0.40
CA PRO A 2 -11.56 -3.99 -1.00
C PRO A 2 -10.07 -3.70 -1.18
N TYR A 3 -9.43 -4.45 -2.07
CA TYR A 3 -8.02 -4.25 -2.43
C TYR A 3 -7.85 -3.07 -3.38
N CYS A 4 -6.85 -2.23 -3.11
CA CYS A 4 -6.32 -1.28 -4.07
C CYS A 4 -5.82 -2.03 -5.32
N ARG A 5 -5.81 -1.34 -6.47
CA ARG A 5 -5.30 -1.91 -7.72
C ARG A 5 -3.78 -1.84 -7.79
N THR A 6 -3.19 -0.88 -7.08
CA THR A 6 -1.74 -0.69 -6.98
C THR A 6 -1.15 -1.70 -6.01
N GLU A 7 -0.18 -2.47 -6.49
CA GLU A 7 0.63 -3.38 -5.69
C GLU A 7 2.10 -2.96 -5.84
N PHE A 8 2.89 -3.03 -4.77
CA PHE A 8 4.35 -2.80 -4.86
C PHE A 8 5.05 -4.14 -5.10
N LYS A 9 5.76 -4.25 -6.22
CA LYS A 9 6.51 -5.44 -6.61
C LYS A 9 7.96 -5.37 -6.13
N LEU A 10 8.59 -6.55 -6.09
CA LEU A 10 10.03 -6.72 -5.87
C LEU A 10 10.53 -6.12 -4.56
N VAL A 11 9.63 -5.89 -3.60
CA VAL A 11 10.02 -5.51 -2.24
C VAL A 11 10.46 -6.78 -1.54
N LYS A 12 11.75 -6.89 -1.23
CA LYS A 12 12.25 -8.00 -0.42
C LYS A 12 11.58 -7.97 0.96
N PRO A 13 11.29 -9.12 1.60
CA PRO A 13 10.59 -9.15 2.88
C PRO A 13 11.20 -8.20 3.93
N GLU A 14 12.52 -8.13 4.00
CA GLU A 14 13.27 -7.27 4.93
C GLU A 14 13.11 -5.77 4.64
N GLN A 15 12.72 -5.40 3.41
CA GLN A 15 12.52 -4.01 2.99
C GLN A 15 11.07 -3.55 3.18
N VAL A 16 10.10 -4.47 3.29
CA VAL A 16 8.66 -4.16 3.37
C VAL A 16 8.37 -3.13 4.44
N LYS A 17 8.83 -3.37 5.67
CA LYS A 17 8.58 -2.46 6.79
C LYS A 17 9.18 -1.07 6.55
N ASN A 18 10.36 -0.98 5.95
CA ASN A 18 11.02 0.29 5.66
C ASN A 18 10.26 1.07 4.58
N VAL A 19 9.91 0.42 3.47
CA VAL A 19 9.12 1.02 2.38
C VAL A 19 7.79 1.53 2.91
N LEU A 20 7.07 0.73 3.68
CA LEU A 20 5.79 1.12 4.27
C LEU A 20 5.94 2.24 5.30
N SER A 21 7.01 2.23 6.11
CA SER A 21 7.27 3.32 7.07
C SER A 21 7.55 4.65 6.36
N THR A 22 8.28 4.62 5.24
CA THR A 22 8.52 5.81 4.41
C THR A 22 7.21 6.30 3.78
N PHE A 23 6.39 5.39 3.26
CA PHE A 23 5.07 5.73 2.72
C PHE A 23 4.19 6.42 3.76
N THR A 24 4.07 5.85 4.96
CA THR A 24 3.24 6.43 6.03
C THR A 24 3.72 7.83 6.42
N ARG A 25 5.03 8.02 6.62
CA ARG A 25 5.62 9.31 7.01
C ARG A 25 5.48 10.40 5.96
N GLU A 26 5.58 10.06 4.68
CA GLU A 26 5.51 11.05 3.60
C GLU A 26 4.08 11.37 3.16
N CYS A 27 3.17 10.39 3.24
CA CYS A 27 1.86 10.49 2.61
C CYS A 27 0.69 10.71 3.59
N PHE A 28 0.93 10.71 4.91
CA PHE A 28 -0.08 10.92 5.94
C PHE A 28 0.36 11.95 6.96
N VAL A 29 -0.56 12.85 7.33
CA VAL A 29 -0.33 13.81 8.41
C VAL A 29 -0.17 13.03 9.72
N GLY A 30 0.89 13.32 10.46
CA GLY A 30 1.22 12.56 11.68
C GLY A 30 1.73 11.14 11.40
N GLY A 31 2.11 10.83 10.17
CA GLY A 31 2.61 9.53 9.74
C GLY A 31 3.77 9.01 10.61
N ARG A 32 3.60 7.80 11.16
CA ARG A 32 4.61 7.08 11.96
C ARG A 32 5.19 5.90 11.20
N ALA A 33 6.19 5.24 11.78
CA ALA A 33 6.67 3.98 11.21
C ALA A 33 5.53 2.96 11.12
N ALA A 34 5.52 2.20 10.02
CA ALA A 34 4.61 1.08 9.87
C ALA A 34 4.93 0.00 10.91
N TYR A 35 3.89 -0.63 11.44
CA TYR A 35 4.01 -1.74 12.37
C TYR A 35 3.04 -2.85 11.98
N GLN A 36 3.45 -4.08 12.26
CA GLN A 36 2.66 -5.27 11.96
C GLN A 36 1.60 -5.46 13.06
N LEU A 37 0.42 -5.88 12.64
CA LEU A 37 -0.71 -6.25 13.48
C LEU A 37 -0.73 -7.77 13.68
N ASP A 38 -1.52 -8.24 14.63
CA ASP A 38 -1.63 -9.68 14.97
C ASP A 38 -2.15 -10.53 13.80
N ASP A 39 -2.86 -9.91 12.85
CA ASP A 39 -3.36 -10.56 11.62
C ASP A 39 -2.32 -10.63 10.49
N GLY A 40 -1.08 -10.19 10.76
CA GLY A 40 0.02 -10.17 9.79
C GLY A 40 0.01 -8.98 8.84
N SER A 41 -1.04 -8.15 8.83
CA SER A 41 -1.10 -6.91 8.06
C SER A 41 -0.32 -5.77 8.74
N TYR A 42 -0.09 -4.68 8.02
CA TYR A 42 0.61 -3.50 8.49
C TYR A 42 -0.35 -2.32 8.62
N SER A 43 -0.29 -1.63 9.77
CA SER A 43 -0.86 -0.29 9.91
C SER A 43 0.03 0.73 9.22
N ILE A 44 -0.53 1.52 8.30
CA ILE A 44 0.24 2.38 7.38
C ILE A 44 -0.36 3.78 7.15
N ASP A 45 -1.30 4.20 7.99
CA ASP A 45 -2.08 5.44 7.82
C ASP A 45 -2.21 6.25 9.11
N ALA A 46 -1.17 6.21 9.94
CA ALA A 46 -1.12 6.88 11.24
C ALA A 46 -2.17 6.39 12.26
N GLY A 47 -2.78 5.21 12.03
CA GLY A 47 -3.70 4.57 12.98
C GLY A 47 -5.17 4.83 12.69
N GLU A 48 -5.49 5.53 11.61
CA GLU A 48 -6.87 5.79 11.17
C GLU A 48 -7.59 4.51 10.68
N ASN A 49 -6.83 3.49 10.28
CA ASN A 49 -7.35 2.19 9.85
C ASN A 49 -8.27 2.29 8.61
N ASP A 50 -7.99 3.25 7.74
CA ASP A 50 -8.58 3.46 6.43
C ASP A 50 -7.86 2.69 5.32
N ILE A 51 -6.57 2.40 5.51
CA ILE A 51 -5.78 1.57 4.59
C ILE A 51 -4.74 0.73 5.33
N ARG A 52 -4.61 -0.52 4.92
CA ARG A 52 -3.59 -1.46 5.40
C ARG A 52 -2.79 -2.05 4.25
N ALA A 53 -1.62 -2.59 4.59
CA ALA A 53 -0.82 -3.38 3.67
C ALA A 53 -0.67 -4.83 4.16
N ILE A 54 -0.52 -5.77 3.25
CA ILE A 54 -0.13 -7.15 3.54
C ILE A 54 0.96 -7.56 2.55
N TYR A 55 1.96 -8.27 3.05
CA TYR A 55 2.99 -8.85 2.20
C TYR A 55 2.54 -10.24 1.74
N ASP A 56 2.36 -10.38 0.43
CA ASP A 56 2.10 -11.65 -0.22
C ASP A 56 3.44 -12.28 -0.60
N GLN A 57 3.89 -13.22 0.23
CA GLN A 57 5.18 -13.88 0.08
C GLN A 57 5.25 -14.77 -1.16
N GLU A 58 4.13 -15.39 -1.56
CA GLU A 58 4.07 -16.26 -2.75
C GLU A 58 4.33 -15.45 -4.03
N ASN A 59 3.74 -14.26 -4.11
CA ASN A 59 3.86 -13.39 -5.27
C ASN A 59 4.97 -12.33 -5.15
N THR A 60 5.62 -12.23 -3.97
CA THR A 60 6.65 -11.22 -3.67
C THR A 60 6.13 -9.79 -3.92
N VAL A 61 4.93 -9.50 -3.43
CA VAL A 61 4.27 -8.19 -3.59
C VAL A 61 3.70 -7.68 -2.27
N VAL A 62 3.63 -6.36 -2.14
CA VAL A 62 2.83 -5.70 -1.10
C VAL A 62 1.48 -5.33 -1.70
N LYS A 63 0.42 -5.89 -1.14
CA LYS A 63 -0.97 -5.57 -1.47
C LYS A 63 -1.53 -4.57 -0.47
N PHE A 64 -2.40 -3.69 -0.95
CA PHE A 64 -3.04 -2.68 -0.12
C PHE A 64 -4.55 -2.89 -0.13
N PHE A 65 -5.21 -2.67 0.99
CA PHE A 65 -6.67 -2.76 1.05
C PHE A 65 -7.25 -1.62 1.89
N CYS A 66 -8.29 -1.00 1.34
CA CYS A 66 -8.97 0.13 1.94
C CYS A 66 -10.13 -0.34 2.81
N ARG A 67 -10.48 0.46 3.80
CA ARG A 67 -11.71 0.26 4.58
C ARG A 67 -12.96 0.42 3.70
N TYR A 68 -12.97 1.44 2.84
CA TYR A 68 -14.10 1.77 1.97
C TYR A 68 -13.72 1.76 0.49
N GLN A 69 -14.60 1.24 -0.36
CA GLN A 69 -14.41 1.18 -1.82
C GLN A 69 -14.32 2.57 -2.45
N ARG A 70 -15.09 3.54 -1.95
CA ARG A 70 -15.09 4.92 -2.45
C ARG A 70 -13.72 5.60 -2.39
N ASP A 71 -12.87 5.18 -1.44
CA ASP A 71 -11.56 5.77 -1.19
C ASP A 71 -10.44 5.06 -1.97
N MET A 72 -10.74 3.94 -2.64
CA MET A 72 -9.74 3.17 -3.41
C MET A 72 -9.02 4.01 -4.45
N ASN A 73 -9.75 4.80 -5.24
CA ASN A 73 -9.14 5.63 -6.28
C ASN A 73 -8.24 6.74 -5.68
N PHE A 74 -8.58 7.24 -4.48
CA PHE A 74 -7.74 8.20 -3.77
C PHE A 74 -6.43 7.55 -3.32
N TYR A 75 -6.53 6.36 -2.71
CA TYR A 75 -5.35 5.62 -2.26
C TYR A 75 -4.49 5.07 -3.40
N ASP A 76 -5.08 4.56 -4.47
CA ASP A 76 -4.35 4.13 -5.68
C ASP A 76 -3.49 5.26 -6.24
N LYS A 77 -4.05 6.48 -6.37
CA LYS A 77 -3.28 7.65 -6.82
C LYS A 77 -2.12 7.97 -5.89
N LYS A 78 -2.35 7.90 -4.57
CA LYS A 78 -1.32 8.15 -3.55
C LYS A 78 -0.21 7.09 -3.59
N LEU A 79 -0.57 5.81 -3.71
CA LEU A 79 0.35 4.68 -3.84
C LEU A 79 1.18 4.78 -5.11
N MET A 80 0.56 5.08 -6.25
CA MET A 80 1.25 5.27 -7.52
C MET A 80 2.21 6.46 -7.48
N ALA A 81 1.79 7.60 -6.91
CA ALA A 81 2.66 8.77 -6.77
C ALA A 81 3.90 8.46 -5.91
N PHE A 82 3.70 7.74 -4.80
CA PHE A 82 4.80 7.27 -3.95
C PHE A 82 5.73 6.32 -4.69
N ALA A 83 5.17 5.32 -5.37
CA ALA A 83 5.95 4.33 -6.09
C ALA A 83 6.81 4.96 -7.20
N THR A 84 6.23 5.87 -7.99
CA THR A 84 6.96 6.63 -9.00
C THR A 84 8.08 7.47 -8.40
N LYS A 85 7.83 8.14 -7.26
CA LYS A 85 8.83 8.98 -6.58
C LYS A 85 10.03 8.16 -6.08
N HIS A 86 9.80 6.95 -5.61
CA HIS A 86 10.82 6.10 -4.98
C HIS A 86 11.34 4.98 -5.89
N GLY A 87 10.94 4.95 -7.16
CA GLY A 87 11.38 3.93 -8.12
C GLY A 87 10.92 2.52 -7.75
N ILE A 88 9.74 2.39 -7.14
CA ILE A 88 9.14 1.10 -6.78
C ILE A 88 8.33 0.60 -7.98
N ASP A 89 8.64 -0.61 -8.43
CA ASP A 89 7.86 -1.25 -9.48
C ASP A 89 6.43 -1.53 -9.00
N THR A 90 5.45 -1.16 -9.81
CA THR A 90 4.05 -1.46 -9.52
C THR A 90 3.50 -2.50 -10.48
N LYS A 91 2.49 -3.25 -10.05
CA LYS A 91 1.65 -3.98 -11.00
C LYS A 91 0.83 -2.97 -11.79
N PRO A 92 0.88 -2.97 -13.14
CA PRO A 92 0.04 -2.09 -13.93
C PRO A 92 -1.42 -2.41 -13.64
N CYS A 93 -2.15 -1.38 -13.23
CA CYS A 93 -3.61 -1.42 -13.18
C CYS A 93 -4.11 -1.57 -14.62
N ILE A 94 -4.48 -2.78 -15.04
CA ILE A 94 -5.26 -2.95 -16.26
C ILE A 94 -6.64 -2.38 -15.95
N ILE A 95 -6.87 -1.13 -16.34
CA ILE A 95 -8.22 -0.61 -16.44
C ILE A 95 -8.81 -1.27 -17.68
N SER A 96 -9.53 -2.37 -17.48
CA SER A 96 -10.56 -2.74 -18.44
C SER A 96 -11.57 -1.60 -18.40
N SER A 97 -11.54 -0.76 -19.44
CA SER A 97 -12.62 0.17 -19.76
C SER A 97 -13.86 -0.69 -20.03
N GLU A 98 -14.61 -1.02 -19.00
CA GLU A 98 -15.94 -1.59 -19.15
C GLU A 98 -16.98 -0.47 -19.12
N TYR A 99 -17.50 -0.24 -20.35
CA TYR A 99 -18.69 0.49 -20.81
C TYR A 99 -18.76 2.01 -20.67
#